data_AF-A0A950W117-F1
#
_entry.id   AF-A0A950W117-F1
#
_cell.length_a   1.000
_cell.length_b   1.000
_cell.length_c   1.000
_cell.angle_alpha   90.00
_cell.angle_beta   90.00
_cell.angle_gamma   90.00
#
_symmetry.space_group_name_H-M   'P 1'
#
loop_
_entity.id
_entity.type
_entity.pdbx_description
1 polymer ?
#
loop_
_entity_poly.entity_id
_entity_poly.type
_entity_poly.pdbx_seq_one_letter_code
_entity_poly.pdbx_strand_id
1 'polypeptide(L)'
;SDVDRAALDAGRRLEESIRPLTGTRIQGPAPAPMSRIKGVYRYQILLRSPHRTALRKAVESVMVGKKWKGVEVAVDVDPINIL
;
A
#
# COMPACT_ATOMS: atom_id res chain seq x y z
N SER A 1 -0.63 5.84 18.21
CA SER A 1 -2.07 6.19 18.17
C SER A 1 -2.86 4.99 17.64
N ASP A 2 -4.18 4.92 17.83
CA ASP A 2 -5.01 3.86 17.22
C ASP A 2 -4.88 3.84 15.69
N VAL A 3 -4.59 4.99 15.09
CA VAL A 3 -4.42 5.12 13.65
C VAL A 3 -3.09 4.53 13.16
N ASP A 4 -2.00 4.70 13.91
CA ASP A 4 -0.71 4.09 13.57
C ASP A 4 -0.84 2.55 13.57
N ARG A 5 -1.60 2.01 14.54
CA ARG A 5 -1.89 0.58 14.63
C ARG A 5 -2.76 0.12 13.45
N ALA A 6 -3.83 0.85 13.12
CA ALA A 6 -4.69 0.51 11.98
C ALA A 6 -3.93 0.56 10.64
N ALA A 7 -3.02 1.53 10.47
CA ALA A 7 -2.18 1.65 9.28
C ALA A 7 -1.11 0.56 9.19
N LEU A 8 -0.48 0.20 10.31
CA LEU A 8 0.44 -0.94 10.37
C LEU A 8 -0.29 -2.25 10.05
N ASP A 9 -1.48 -2.47 10.60
CA ASP A 9 -2.30 -3.65 10.32
C ASP A 9 -2.74 -3.71 8.85
N ALA A 10 -3.18 -2.58 8.28
CA ALA A 10 -3.51 -2.48 6.87
C ALA A 10 -2.28 -2.77 5.99
N GLY A 11 -1.14 -2.18 6.32
CA GLY A 11 0.10 -2.39 5.58
C GLY A 11 0.63 -3.81 5.66
N ARG A 12 0.50 -4.47 6.81
CA ARG A 12 0.83 -5.88 6.98
C ARG A 12 -0.08 -6.78 6.16
N ARG A 13 -1.40 -6.55 6.18
CA ARG A 13 -2.37 -7.30 5.37
C ARG A 13 -2.14 -7.10 3.87
N LEU A 14 -1.71 -5.91 3.47
CA LEU A 14 -1.29 -5.60 2.10
C LEU A 14 -0.05 -6.38 1.72
N GLU A 15 0.99 -6.35 2.56
CA GLU A 15 2.21 -7.11 2.35
C GLU A 15 1.92 -8.62 2.23
N GLU A 16 1.13 -9.19 3.14
CA GLU A 16 0.69 -10.59 3.12
C GLU A 16 -0.05 -10.95 1.82
N SER A 17 -0.84 -10.02 1.26
CA SER A 17 -1.59 -10.22 0.01
C SER A 17 -0.71 -10.17 -1.25
N ILE A 18 0.48 -9.55 -1.14
CA ILE A 18 1.40 -9.32 -2.27
C ILE A 18 2.60 -10.27 -2.23
N ARG A 19 2.99 -10.74 -1.05
CA ARG A 19 4.12 -11.66 -0.82
C ARG A 19 4.17 -12.90 -1.73
N PRO A 20 3.03 -13.50 -2.15
CA PRO A 20 3.04 -14.63 -3.08
C PRO A 20 3.56 -14.28 -4.49
N LEU A 21 3.73 -13.00 -4.82
CA LEU A 21 4.14 -12.54 -6.14
C LEU A 21 5.66 -12.40 -6.22
N THR A 22 6.28 -13.37 -6.88
CA THR A 22 7.71 -13.38 -7.19
C THR A 22 8.11 -12.18 -8.05
N GLY A 23 9.27 -11.58 -7.75
CA GLY A 23 9.83 -10.49 -8.55
C GLY A 23 9.35 -9.09 -8.15
N THR A 24 8.59 -8.94 -7.07
CA THR A 24 8.18 -7.63 -6.51
C THR A 24 8.91 -7.37 -5.19
N ARG A 25 9.56 -6.21 -5.06
CA ARG A 25 10.10 -5.69 -3.81
C ARG A 25 9.08 -4.76 -3.17
N ILE A 26 8.84 -4.95 -1.88
CA ILE A 26 7.91 -4.19 -1.06
C ILE A 26 8.71 -3.34 -0.06
N GLN A 27 8.35 -2.08 0.13
CA GLN A 27 8.88 -1.21 1.19
C GLN A 27 7.74 -0.47 1.88
N GLY A 28 7.83 -0.33 3.20
CA GLY A 28 6.76 0.18 4.04
C GLY A 28 6.02 -0.95 4.77
N PRO A 29 4.86 -0.66 5.40
CA PRO A 29 4.18 0.63 5.44
C PRO A 29 5.02 1.73 6.09
N ALA A 30 5.04 2.91 5.49
CA ALA A 30 5.72 4.09 6.03
C ALA A 30 4.75 5.30 6.04
N PRO A 31 4.90 6.26 6.97
CA PRO A 31 4.13 7.49 6.93
C PRO A 31 4.34 8.20 5.59
N ALA A 32 3.28 8.71 4.99
CA ALA A 32 3.39 9.56 3.82
C ALA A 32 4.00 10.91 4.23
N PRO A 33 4.75 11.58 3.33
CA PRO A 33 5.48 12.82 3.60
C PRO A 33 4.58 13.96 4.17
N MET A 34 3.31 13.99 3.76
CA MET A 34 2.28 14.76 4.44
C MET A 34 1.40 13.84 5.29
N SER A 35 1.92 13.42 6.44
CA SER A 35 1.35 12.36 7.26
C SER A 35 -0.03 12.67 7.86
N ARG A 36 -0.45 13.95 7.97
CA ARG A 36 -1.74 14.35 8.54
C ARG A 36 -2.40 15.51 7.79
N ILE A 37 -3.60 15.30 7.26
CA ILE A 37 -4.48 16.36 6.71
C ILE A 37 -5.86 16.19 7.32
N LYS A 38 -6.41 17.25 7.93
CA LYS A 38 -7.79 17.29 8.46
C LYS A 38 -8.16 16.09 9.36
N GLY A 39 -7.21 15.60 10.16
CA GLY A 39 -7.44 14.45 11.05
C GLY A 39 -7.30 13.07 10.39
N VAL A 40 -7.03 13.01 9.09
CA VAL A 40 -6.73 11.77 8.36
C VAL A 40 -5.22 11.52 8.36
N TYR A 41 -4.82 10.30 8.67
CA TYR A 41 -3.43 9.88 8.64
C TYR A 41 -3.14 9.14 7.34
N ARG A 42 -2.00 9.44 6.73
CA ARG A 42 -1.62 8.85 5.44
C ARG A 42 -0.37 8.01 5.56
N TYR A 43 -0.44 6.82 5.00
CA TYR A 43 0.64 5.85 4.92
C TYR A 43 0.76 5.35 3.48
N GLN A 44 1.96 4.93 3.11
CA GLN A 44 2.26 4.41 1.79
C GLN A 44 3.07 3.12 1.86
N ILE A 45 2.87 2.27 0.86
CA ILE A 45 3.68 1.09 0.58
C ILE A 45 4.17 1.22 -0.85
N LEU A 46 5.48 1.10 -1.04
CA LEU A 46 6.10 1.19 -2.35
C LEU A 46 6.38 -0.21 -2.89
N LEU A 47 5.78 -0.52 -4.04
CA LEU A 47 6.00 -1.75 -4.80
C LEU A 47 6.92 -1.47 -5.99
N ARG A 48 7.96 -2.27 -6.16
CA ARG A 48 8.88 -2.17 -7.30
C ARG A 48 9.12 -3.54 -7.92
N SER A 49 9.04 -3.64 -9.23
CA SER A 49 9.34 -4.88 -9.96
C SER A 49 9.93 -4.53 -11.33
N PRO A 50 10.86 -5.33 -11.88
CA PRO A 50 11.24 -5.24 -13.28
C PRO A 50 10.10 -5.69 -14.23
N HIS A 51 9.05 -6.34 -13.71
CA HIS A 51 7.95 -6.87 -14.51
C HIS A 51 6.63 -6.16 -14.20
N ARG A 52 6.10 -5.39 -15.17
CA ARG A 52 4.80 -4.70 -15.05
C ARG A 52 3.64 -5.67 -14.70
N THR A 53 3.69 -6.89 -15.21
CA THR A 53 2.68 -7.93 -14.92
C THR A 53 2.66 -8.35 -13.46
N ALA A 54 3.81 -8.36 -12.77
CA ALA A 54 3.89 -8.65 -11.35
C ALA A 54 3.26 -7.54 -10.50
N LEU A 55 3.50 -6.27 -10.86
CA LEU A 55 2.86 -5.11 -10.21
C LEU A 55 1.35 -5.11 -10.41
N ARG A 56 0.88 -5.41 -11.62
CA ARG A 56 -0.56 -5.50 -11.90
C ARG A 56 -1.24 -6.57 -11.04
N LYS A 57 -0.66 -7.77 -10.97
CA LYS A 57 -1.18 -8.87 -10.11
C LYS A 57 -1.21 -8.48 -8.63
N ALA A 58 -0.23 -7.69 -8.18
CA ALA A 58 -0.17 -7.20 -6.79
C ALA A 58 -1.30 -6.23 -6.49
N VAL A 59 -1.59 -5.31 -7.41
CA VAL A 59 -2.71 -4.39 -7.29
C VAL A 59 -4.04 -5.15 -7.33
N GLU A 60 -4.19 -6.10 -8.25
CA GLU A 60 -5.41 -6.92 -8.35
C GLU A 60 -5.66 -7.74 -7.08
N SER A 61 -4.63 -8.34 -6.46
CA SER A 61 -4.79 -9.14 -5.21
C SER A 61 -5.21 -8.32 -3.99
N VAL A 62 -5.11 -6.99 -4.08
CA VAL A 62 -5.41 -6.04 -3.01
C VAL A 62 -6.72 -5.29 -3.25
N MET A 63 -7.03 -4.98 -4.51
CA MET A 63 -8.15 -4.11 -4.88
C MET A 63 -9.39 -4.90 -5.33
N VAL A 64 -9.20 -6.04 -6.01
CA VAL A 64 -10.32 -6.79 -6.57
C VAL A 64 -10.94 -7.68 -5.50
N GLY A 65 -12.23 -7.46 -5.22
CA GLY A 65 -13.00 -8.27 -4.28
C GLY A 65 -12.69 -8.03 -2.79
N LYS A 66 -11.83 -7.06 -2.46
CA LYS A 66 -11.51 -6.71 -1.07
C LYS A 66 -12.09 -5.35 -0.68
N LYS A 67 -12.72 -5.30 0.49
CA LYS A 67 -13.12 -4.07 1.15
C LYS A 67 -12.28 -3.87 2.39
N TRP A 68 -11.59 -2.74 2.47
CA TRP A 68 -10.81 -2.36 3.62
C TRP A 68 -11.68 -1.56 4.59
N LYS A 69 -11.92 -2.10 5.79
CA LYS A 69 -12.74 -1.43 6.81
C LYS A 69 -11.88 -0.43 7.60
N GLY A 70 -12.37 0.79 7.76
CA GLY A 70 -11.71 1.82 8.58
C GLY A 70 -10.49 2.48 7.93
N VAL A 71 -10.14 2.11 6.71
CA VAL A 71 -9.07 2.73 5.92
C VAL A 71 -9.51 2.88 4.47
N GLU A 72 -9.11 3.97 3.84
CA GLU A 72 -9.25 4.17 2.40
C GLU A 72 -7.94 3.75 1.72
N VAL A 73 -8.04 2.96 0.65
CA VAL A 73 -6.89 2.46 -0.09
C VAL A 73 -6.95 2.99 -1.51
N ALA A 74 -5.88 3.66 -1.93
CA ALA A 74 -5.68 4.12 -3.29
C ALA A 74 -4.38 3.54 -3.84
N VAL A 75 -4.31 3.40 -5.16
CA VAL A 75 -3.13 2.90 -5.87
C VAL A 75 -2.69 3.96 -6.87
N ASP A 76 -1.42 4.33 -6.81
CA ASP A 76 -0.77 5.19 -7.78
C ASP A 76 0.22 4.36 -8.60
N VAL A 77 0.14 4.46 -9.93
CA VAL A 77 0.97 3.70 -10.88
C VAL A 77 1.91 4.66 -11.57
N ASP A 78 3.21 4.37 -11.52
CA ASP A 78 4.27 5.24 -12.05
C ASP A 78 4.18 6.69 -11.51
N PRO A 79 4.17 6.90 -10.18
CA PRO A 79 4.04 8.23 -9.60
C PRO A 79 5.19 9.14 -10.05
N ILE A 80 4.84 10.33 -10.57
CA ILE A 80 5.81 11.34 -11.01
C ILE A 80 6.68 11.84 -9.85
N ASN A 81 6.19 11.72 -8.60
CA ASN A 81 6.93 12.05 -7.39
C ASN A 81 6.64 11.05 -6.26
N ILE A 82 7.70 10.55 -5.60
CA ILE A 82 7.62 9.77 -4.35
C ILE A 82 8.18 10.61 -3.17
N LEU A 83 8.28 11.94 -3.36
CA LEU A 83 8.77 12.90 -2.37
C LEU A 83 7.95 12.89 -1.09
#